data_AF-A0A7Y8H9G1-F1
#
_entry.id   AF-A0A7Y8H9G1-F1
#
_cell.length_a   1.000
_cell.length_b   1.000
_cell.length_c   1.000
_cell.angle_alpha   90.00
_cell.angle_beta   90.00
_cell.angle_gamma   90.00
#
_symmetry.space_group_name_H-M   'P 1'
#
loop_
_entity.id
_entity.type
_entity.pdbx_description
1 polymer ?
#
loop_
_entity_poly.entity_id
_entity_poly.type
_entity_poly.pdbx_seq_one_letter_code
_entity_poly.pdbx_strand_id
1 'polypeptide(L)'
;MTHIYLGSEIYYLGSFLPVLVFNLLKRHRGDYLYGNLMADIILAKNLLPLEKNSHTWEVGFSLLESAKKPSERAFSLGYISHLAADTVAHGIYTNGKKIEHTFLELRADSIIDRKYWFQAIGIDREIQFRNDRFLEESLERAIFSFKTNKRIFKGVLFLSGLNKEKFGDFIGRNLMTTVRKEDIRELHQKSLVRIIDVLCKGDRSLVLKKDPIARR
;
A
#
# COMPACT_ATOMS: atom_id res chain seq x y z
N MET A 1 -5.11 1.57 -5.99
CA MET A 1 -4.28 2.35 -6.94
C MET A 1 -3.45 3.42 -6.26
N THR A 2 -3.99 4.03 -5.21
CA THR A 2 -3.38 5.08 -4.41
C THR A 2 -1.99 4.71 -3.89
N HIS A 3 -1.75 3.47 -3.45
CA HIS A 3 -0.40 3.05 -2.99
C HIS A 3 0.67 3.03 -4.10
N ILE A 4 0.30 2.66 -5.33
CA ILE A 4 1.24 2.74 -6.47
C ILE A 4 1.53 4.20 -6.82
N TYR A 5 0.51 5.06 -6.74
CA TYR A 5 0.67 6.50 -6.85
C TYR A 5 1.63 7.03 -5.77
N LEU A 6 1.33 6.85 -4.49
CA LEU A 6 2.13 7.33 -3.38
C LEU A 6 3.57 6.80 -3.43
N GLY A 7 3.75 5.51 -3.67
CA GLY A 7 5.07 4.91 -3.84
C GLY A 7 5.83 5.49 -5.04
N SER A 8 5.14 5.82 -6.13
CA SER A 8 5.77 6.47 -7.28
C SER A 8 6.17 7.91 -7.01
N GLU A 9 5.40 8.65 -6.19
CA GLU A 9 5.72 10.03 -5.82
C GLU A 9 6.98 10.15 -4.97
N ILE A 10 7.34 9.11 -4.20
CA ILE A 10 8.60 9.07 -3.42
C ILE A 10 9.84 9.29 -4.30
N TYR A 11 9.80 8.89 -5.57
CA TYR A 11 10.93 9.10 -6.49
C TYR A 11 11.14 10.57 -6.86
N TYR A 12 10.08 11.40 -6.82
CA TYR A 12 10.18 12.85 -7.01
C TYR A 12 10.58 13.58 -5.72
N LEU A 13 10.41 12.93 -4.57
CA LEU A 13 10.72 13.46 -3.24
C LEU A 13 12.04 12.91 -2.69
N GLY A 14 12.90 12.36 -3.54
CA GLY A 14 14.14 11.68 -3.14
C GLY A 14 15.11 12.54 -2.33
N SER A 15 15.07 13.87 -2.45
CA SER A 15 15.88 14.80 -1.66
C SER A 15 15.54 14.80 -0.17
N PHE A 16 14.35 14.33 0.22
CA PHE A 16 13.94 14.20 1.61
C PHE A 16 14.35 12.85 2.23
N LEU A 17 14.93 11.95 1.46
CA LEU A 17 15.33 10.62 1.91
C LEU A 17 16.85 10.53 2.15
N PRO A 18 17.30 9.67 3.08
CA PRO A 18 18.71 9.31 3.17
C PRO A 18 19.19 8.74 1.83
N VAL A 19 20.38 9.17 1.38
CA VAL A 19 20.95 8.81 0.07
C VAL A 19 21.00 7.29 -0.15
N LEU A 20 21.35 6.52 0.90
CA LEU A 20 21.40 5.07 0.83
C LEU A 20 20.02 4.44 0.59
N VAL A 21 18.99 4.95 1.26
CA VAL A 21 17.60 4.49 1.08
C VAL A 21 17.14 4.83 -0.33
N PHE A 22 17.31 6.09 -0.76
CA PHE A 22 16.88 6.51 -2.09
C PHE A 22 17.57 5.70 -3.20
N ASN A 23 18.88 5.45 -3.10
CA ASN A 23 19.62 4.64 -4.07
C ASN A 23 19.15 3.18 -4.11
N LEU A 24 18.83 2.59 -2.94
CA LEU A 24 18.24 1.26 -2.85
C LEU A 24 16.91 1.21 -3.59
N LEU A 25 16.00 2.14 -3.29
CA LEU A 25 14.68 2.21 -3.93
C LEU A 25 14.79 2.43 -5.43
N LYS A 26 15.67 3.35 -5.87
CA LYS A 26 15.89 3.64 -7.29
C LYS A 26 16.40 2.41 -8.05
N ARG A 27 17.34 1.66 -7.48
CA ARG A 27 17.90 0.44 -8.09
C ARG A 27 16.88 -0.69 -8.15
N HIS A 28 16.00 -0.79 -7.15
CA HIS A 28 15.00 -1.86 -7.00
C HIS A 28 13.58 -1.32 -7.11
N ARG A 29 13.33 -0.43 -8.09
CA ARG A 29 12.06 0.30 -8.20
C ARG A 29 10.85 -0.61 -8.30
N GLY A 30 10.95 -1.66 -9.12
CA GLY A 30 9.86 -2.62 -9.28
C GLY A 30 9.53 -3.37 -7.99
N ASP A 31 10.55 -3.72 -7.19
CA ASP A 31 10.37 -4.37 -5.88
C ASP A 31 9.63 -3.49 -4.90
N TYR A 32 10.07 -2.23 -4.79
CA TYR A 32 9.46 -1.27 -3.89
C TYR A 32 8.01 -0.98 -4.25
N LEU A 33 7.71 -0.78 -5.54
CA LEU A 33 6.34 -0.60 -5.99
C LEU A 33 5.50 -1.87 -5.78
N TYR A 34 6.12 -3.04 -5.92
CA TYR A 34 5.44 -4.31 -5.65
C TYR A 34 5.11 -4.49 -4.17
N GLY A 35 6.02 -4.12 -3.27
CA GLY A 35 5.77 -4.10 -1.82
C GLY A 35 4.60 -3.18 -1.44
N ASN A 36 4.51 -1.99 -2.05
CA ASN A 36 3.39 -1.06 -1.85
C ASN A 36 2.04 -1.67 -2.26
N LEU A 37 2.02 -2.56 -3.25
CA LEU A 37 0.83 -3.24 -3.75
C LEU A 37 0.49 -4.49 -2.93
N MET A 38 1.51 -5.16 -2.42
CA MET A 38 1.37 -6.51 -1.87
C MET A 38 0.67 -6.55 -0.51
N ALA A 39 0.77 -5.49 0.28
CA ALA A 39 0.03 -5.40 1.54
C ALA A 39 -1.47 -5.64 1.32
N ASP A 40 -2.10 -4.94 0.38
CA ASP A 40 -3.51 -5.13 -0.01
C ASP A 40 -3.84 -6.56 -0.46
N ILE A 41 -2.90 -7.26 -1.12
CA ILE A 41 -3.12 -8.61 -1.65
C ILE A 41 -3.27 -9.64 -0.53
N ILE A 42 -2.51 -9.49 0.56
CA ILE A 42 -2.53 -10.44 1.67
C ILE A 42 -3.88 -10.38 2.41
N LEU A 43 -4.59 -9.27 2.30
CA LEU A 43 -5.88 -9.00 2.95
C LEU A 43 -7.03 -9.12 1.94
N ALA A 44 -7.39 -10.35 1.57
CA ALA A 44 -8.77 -10.65 1.19
C ALA A 44 -9.63 -10.50 2.47
N LYS A 45 -9.94 -9.24 2.79
CA LYS A 45 -10.40 -8.62 4.06
C LYS A 45 -11.55 -9.29 4.83
N ASN A 46 -12.16 -10.37 4.35
CA ASN A 46 -13.37 -10.96 4.95
C ASN A 46 -13.32 -12.47 5.25
N LEU A 47 -12.16 -13.14 5.15
CA LEU A 47 -12.08 -14.62 5.29
C LEU A 47 -11.13 -15.12 6.40
N LEU A 48 -10.45 -14.24 7.13
CA LEU A 48 -9.49 -14.64 8.17
C LEU A 48 -9.78 -13.98 9.53
N PRO A 49 -9.53 -14.67 10.66
CA PRO A 49 -9.61 -14.10 12.00
C PRO A 49 -8.69 -12.88 12.17
N LEU A 50 -9.13 -11.87 12.95
CA LEU A 50 -8.41 -10.62 13.21
C LEU A 50 -6.96 -10.79 13.72
N GLU A 51 -6.65 -11.93 14.33
CA GLU A 51 -5.35 -12.27 14.89
C GLU A 51 -4.27 -12.57 13.81
N LYS A 52 -4.65 -12.57 12.52
CA LYS A 52 -3.75 -12.85 11.38
C LYS A 52 -3.66 -11.68 10.39
N ASN A 53 -3.86 -10.45 10.86
CA ASN A 53 -3.79 -9.26 10.02
C ASN A 53 -2.35 -9.01 9.54
N SER A 54 -2.19 -8.90 8.23
CA SER A 54 -0.89 -8.61 7.60
C SER A 54 -0.48 -7.14 7.71
N HIS A 55 -1.45 -6.25 7.96
CA HIS A 55 -1.20 -4.81 8.05
C HIS A 55 -0.77 -4.41 9.46
N THR A 56 0.24 -5.07 10.01
CA THR A 56 0.84 -4.65 11.27
C THR A 56 2.26 -4.18 11.03
N TRP A 57 2.73 -3.26 11.86
CA TRP A 57 4.11 -2.81 11.80
C TRP A 57 5.08 -3.98 12.00
N GLU A 58 4.73 -4.91 12.88
CA GLU A 58 5.49 -6.13 13.17
C GLU A 58 5.71 -6.96 11.90
N VAL A 59 4.69 -7.13 11.05
CA VAL A 59 4.84 -7.84 9.76
C VAL A 59 5.78 -7.08 8.84
N GLY A 60 5.59 -5.77 8.68
CA GLY A 60 6.44 -4.94 7.81
C GLY A 60 7.92 -4.97 8.23
N PHE A 61 8.21 -4.82 9.52
CA PHE A 61 9.58 -4.86 10.05
C PHE A 61 10.16 -6.27 10.07
N SER A 62 9.37 -7.31 10.36
CA SER A 62 9.81 -8.71 10.26
C SER A 62 10.23 -9.06 8.82
N LEU A 63 9.52 -8.56 7.81
CA LEU A 63 9.94 -8.67 6.41
C LEU A 63 11.24 -7.90 6.15
N LEU A 64 11.42 -6.73 6.74
CA LEU A 64 12.67 -5.97 6.56
C LEU A 64 13.86 -6.67 7.21
N GLU A 65 13.68 -7.24 8.39
CA GLU A 65 14.70 -7.99 9.14
C GLU A 65 15.07 -9.30 8.43
N SER A 66 14.09 -9.98 7.85
CA SER A 66 14.30 -11.25 7.12
C SER A 66 14.97 -11.06 5.75
N ALA A 67 15.02 -9.83 5.24
CA ALA A 67 15.53 -9.52 3.91
C ALA A 67 17.06 -9.71 3.81
N LYS A 68 17.48 -10.65 2.97
CA LYS A 68 18.88 -11.00 2.71
C LYS A 68 19.44 -10.27 1.50
N LYS A 69 18.57 -9.87 0.56
CA LYS A 69 18.95 -9.20 -0.69
C LYS A 69 18.53 -7.73 -0.69
N PRO A 70 19.25 -6.84 -1.40
CA PRO A 70 18.85 -5.45 -1.60
C PRO A 70 17.43 -5.29 -2.18
N SER A 71 17.03 -6.20 -3.08
CA SER A 71 15.69 -6.20 -3.66
C SER A 71 14.58 -6.55 -2.66
N GLU A 72 14.84 -7.50 -1.77
CA GLU A 72 13.91 -7.89 -0.70
C GLU A 72 13.76 -6.74 0.30
N ARG A 73 14.87 -6.04 0.64
CA ARG A 73 14.82 -4.83 1.48
C ARG A 73 13.98 -3.73 0.83
N ALA A 74 14.13 -3.50 -0.47
CA ALA A 74 13.32 -2.52 -1.19
C ALA A 74 11.83 -2.91 -1.20
N PHE A 75 11.52 -4.19 -1.39
CA PHE A 75 10.16 -4.72 -1.27
C PHE A 75 9.58 -4.48 0.13
N SER A 76 10.32 -4.83 1.20
CA SER A 76 9.87 -4.63 2.59
C SER A 76 9.66 -3.15 2.93
N LEU A 77 10.53 -2.26 2.45
CA LEU A 77 10.33 -0.80 2.58
C LEU A 77 9.09 -0.32 1.81
N GLY A 78 8.76 -0.94 0.68
CA GLY A 78 7.51 -0.71 -0.03
C GLY A 78 6.29 -1.12 0.79
N TYR A 79 6.37 -2.27 1.46
CA TYR A 79 5.34 -2.76 2.38
C TYR A 79 5.14 -1.79 3.56
N ILE A 80 6.22 -1.36 4.21
CA ILE A 80 6.18 -0.39 5.31
C ILE A 80 5.62 0.97 4.85
N SER A 81 5.93 1.39 3.62
CA SER A 81 5.38 2.62 3.05
C SER A 81 3.87 2.54 2.84
N HIS A 82 3.36 1.37 2.44
CA HIS A 82 1.92 1.13 2.39
C HIS A 82 1.28 1.30 3.78
N LEU A 83 1.83 0.65 4.82
CA LEU A 83 1.31 0.78 6.20
C LEU A 83 1.31 2.24 6.69
N ALA A 84 2.39 2.98 6.38
CA ALA A 84 2.48 4.39 6.74
C ALA A 84 1.38 5.24 6.07
N ALA A 85 1.03 4.94 4.83
CA ALA A 85 -0.07 5.61 4.14
C ALA A 85 -1.42 5.29 4.80
N ASP A 86 -1.67 4.03 5.18
CA ASP A 86 -2.93 3.57 5.77
C ASP A 86 -3.25 4.22 7.11
N THR A 87 -2.23 4.55 7.89
CA THR A 87 -2.46 5.30 9.13
C THR A 87 -3.18 6.65 8.90
N VAL A 88 -3.12 7.23 7.69
CA VAL A 88 -3.83 8.47 7.34
C VAL A 88 -5.31 8.21 7.14
N ALA A 89 -5.65 7.21 6.33
CA ALA A 89 -7.03 6.81 6.09
C ALA A 89 -7.71 6.39 7.40
N HIS A 90 -7.00 5.65 8.25
CA HIS A 90 -7.48 5.28 9.58
C HIS A 90 -7.65 6.49 10.52
N GLY A 91 -6.71 7.44 10.50
CA GLY A 91 -6.81 8.65 11.31
C GLY A 91 -8.06 9.49 11.02
N ILE A 92 -8.66 9.37 9.84
CA ILE A 92 -9.92 10.04 9.52
C ILE A 92 -11.09 9.32 10.15
N TYR A 93 -11.11 7.98 10.06
CA TYR A 93 -12.14 7.13 10.64
C TYR A 93 -12.26 7.35 12.15
N THR A 94 -11.12 7.39 12.85
CA THR A 94 -11.07 7.55 14.31
C THR A 94 -11.37 8.97 14.79
N ASN A 95 -11.08 10.00 13.98
CA ASN A 95 -11.37 11.40 14.32
C ASN A 95 -12.85 11.81 14.09
N GLY A 96 -13.79 10.88 14.22
CA GLY A 96 -15.23 11.16 14.20
C GLY A 96 -15.86 11.32 12.80
N LYS A 97 -15.06 11.30 11.72
CA LYS A 97 -15.58 11.14 10.35
C LYS A 97 -15.76 9.65 10.09
N LYS A 98 -16.88 9.07 10.52
CA LYS A 98 -17.26 7.65 10.33
C LYS A 98 -17.52 7.32 8.86
N ILE A 99 -16.49 7.41 8.03
CA ILE A 99 -16.50 7.05 6.63
C ILE A 99 -15.86 5.67 6.54
N GLU A 100 -16.56 4.70 5.96
CA GLU A 100 -15.97 3.37 5.78
C GLU A 100 -14.64 3.48 5.04
N HIS A 101 -13.59 2.86 5.57
CA HIS A 101 -12.24 2.90 5.00
C HIS A 101 -12.25 2.54 3.51
N THR A 102 -13.01 1.50 3.16
CA THR A 102 -13.25 1.03 1.79
C THR A 102 -13.76 2.13 0.88
N PHE A 103 -14.66 2.99 1.36
CA PHE A 103 -15.24 4.08 0.59
C PHE A 103 -14.24 5.20 0.32
N LEU A 104 -13.40 5.51 1.32
CA LEU A 104 -12.33 6.48 1.17
C LEU A 104 -11.27 5.99 0.16
N GLU A 105 -10.86 4.73 0.24
CA GLU A 105 -9.91 4.10 -0.69
C GLU A 105 -10.45 4.12 -2.13
N LEU A 106 -11.70 3.71 -2.34
CA LEU A 106 -12.35 3.71 -3.65
C LEU A 106 -12.44 5.13 -4.23
N ARG A 107 -12.77 6.11 -3.39
CA ARG A 107 -12.82 7.51 -3.81
C ARG A 107 -11.43 8.05 -4.14
N ALA A 108 -10.42 7.75 -3.33
CA ALA A 108 -9.02 8.13 -3.61
C ALA A 108 -8.54 7.54 -4.92
N ASP A 109 -8.78 6.24 -5.15
CA ASP A 109 -8.44 5.54 -6.38
C ASP A 109 -9.10 6.15 -7.63
N SER A 110 -10.35 6.64 -7.51
CA SER A 110 -11.08 7.25 -8.63
C SER A 110 -10.40 8.49 -9.21
N ILE A 111 -9.60 9.21 -8.41
CA ILE A 111 -8.92 10.44 -8.85
C ILE A 111 -7.47 10.19 -9.30
N ILE A 112 -6.93 8.99 -9.09
CA ILE A 112 -5.56 8.63 -9.50
C ILE A 112 -5.50 8.40 -11.00
N ASP A 113 -4.50 8.96 -11.68
CA ASP A 113 -4.32 8.82 -13.14
C ASP A 113 -4.15 7.35 -13.58
N ARG A 114 -4.63 7.02 -14.79
CA ARG A 114 -4.57 5.66 -15.33
C ARG A 114 -3.12 5.18 -15.55
N LYS A 115 -2.14 6.07 -15.67
CA LYS A 115 -0.71 5.72 -15.75
C LYS A 115 -0.25 4.86 -14.56
N TYR A 116 -0.78 5.09 -13.36
CA TYR A 116 -0.42 4.30 -12.18
C TYR A 116 -1.02 2.89 -12.22
N TRP A 117 -2.15 2.71 -12.91
CA TRP A 117 -2.66 1.38 -13.22
C TRP A 117 -1.72 0.62 -14.16
N PHE A 118 -1.29 1.26 -15.25
CA PHE A 118 -0.30 0.67 -16.16
C PHE A 118 1.01 0.32 -15.43
N GLN A 119 1.46 1.16 -14.51
CA GLN A 119 2.61 0.85 -13.66
C GLN A 119 2.37 -0.39 -12.79
N ALA A 120 1.20 -0.51 -12.17
CA ALA A 120 0.87 -1.65 -11.31
C ALA A 120 0.81 -2.97 -12.08
N ILE A 121 0.12 -3.00 -13.22
CA ILE A 121 0.01 -4.22 -14.05
C ILE A 121 1.29 -4.52 -14.84
N GLY A 122 2.12 -3.50 -15.08
CA GLY A 122 3.39 -3.59 -15.80
C GLY A 122 4.58 -4.00 -14.94
N ILE A 123 4.39 -4.27 -13.64
CA ILE A 123 5.46 -4.82 -12.79
C ILE A 123 5.90 -6.16 -13.36
N ASP A 124 7.20 -6.30 -13.61
CA ASP A 124 7.78 -7.47 -14.26
C ASP A 124 7.46 -8.79 -13.52
N ARG A 125 7.27 -9.87 -14.28
CA ARG A 125 6.86 -11.17 -13.74
C ARG A 125 7.92 -11.80 -12.84
N GLU A 126 9.20 -11.64 -13.16
CA GLU A 126 10.31 -12.13 -12.36
C GLU A 126 10.35 -11.40 -11.01
N ILE A 127 10.13 -10.07 -11.02
CA ILE A 127 10.00 -9.27 -9.80
C ILE A 127 8.85 -9.76 -8.94
N GLN A 128 7.69 -10.02 -9.54
CA GLN A 128 6.54 -10.57 -8.82
C GLN A 128 6.88 -11.93 -8.21
N PHE A 129 7.42 -12.85 -9.00
CA PHE A 129 7.71 -14.22 -8.59
C PHE A 129 8.71 -14.29 -7.42
N ARG A 130 9.82 -13.55 -7.50
CA ARG A 130 10.85 -13.62 -6.46
C ARG A 130 10.42 -12.96 -5.15
N ASN A 131 9.62 -11.90 -5.21
CA ASN A 131 9.07 -11.27 -4.00
C ASN A 131 7.91 -12.06 -3.40
N ASP A 132 7.08 -12.72 -4.21
CA ASP A 132 6.11 -13.69 -3.71
C ASP A 132 6.80 -14.77 -2.91
N ARG A 133 7.87 -15.36 -3.45
CA ARG A 133 8.61 -16.42 -2.78
C ARG A 133 9.21 -15.93 -1.47
N PHE A 134 9.83 -14.75 -1.49
CA PHE A 134 10.36 -14.11 -0.29
C PHE A 134 9.27 -13.91 0.78
N LEU A 135 8.08 -13.45 0.38
CA LEU A 135 6.96 -13.25 1.28
C LEU A 135 6.43 -14.58 1.86
N GLU A 136 6.29 -15.61 1.02
CA GLU A 136 5.88 -16.96 1.44
C GLU A 136 6.88 -17.55 2.45
N GLU A 137 8.18 -17.41 2.20
CA GLU A 137 9.25 -17.87 3.11
C GLU A 137 9.29 -17.09 4.43
N SER A 138 8.93 -15.81 4.42
CA SER A 138 9.04 -14.93 5.59
C SER A 138 7.81 -14.98 6.51
N LEU A 139 6.69 -15.56 6.06
CA LEU A 139 5.41 -15.54 6.78
C LEU A 139 4.87 -16.96 7.00
N GLU A 140 5.58 -17.75 7.81
CA GLU A 140 5.28 -19.18 8.06
C GLU A 140 3.90 -19.47 8.68
N ARG A 141 3.19 -18.50 9.27
CA ARG A 141 1.94 -18.76 10.03
C ARG A 141 0.71 -17.93 9.65
N ALA A 142 0.85 -16.90 8.80
CA ALA A 142 -0.21 -15.91 8.57
C ALA A 142 -1.02 -16.13 7.28
N ILE A 143 -0.49 -16.85 6.28
CA ILE A 143 -1.04 -16.78 4.91
C ILE A 143 -1.41 -18.14 4.32
N PHE A 144 -2.43 -18.79 4.89
CA PHE A 144 -3.16 -19.77 4.08
C PHE A 144 -3.86 -19.01 2.94
N SER A 145 -3.70 -19.49 1.70
CA SER A 145 -4.30 -18.98 0.44
C SER A 145 -3.68 -17.74 -0.24
N PHE A 146 -2.41 -17.39 0.02
CA PHE A 146 -1.69 -16.28 -0.67
C PHE A 146 -1.90 -16.27 -2.19
N LYS A 147 -1.68 -17.41 -2.84
CA LYS A 147 -1.82 -17.59 -4.29
C LYS A 147 -3.26 -17.32 -4.77
N THR A 148 -4.26 -17.71 -4.00
CA THR A 148 -5.68 -17.48 -4.29
C THR A 148 -6.04 -16.00 -4.15
N ASN A 149 -5.64 -15.37 -3.05
CA ASN A 149 -5.88 -13.95 -2.80
C ASN A 149 -5.22 -13.08 -3.88
N LYS A 150 -3.99 -13.42 -4.28
CA LYS A 150 -3.28 -12.77 -5.38
C LYS A 150 -4.04 -12.89 -6.70
N ARG A 151 -4.64 -14.04 -7.01
CA ARG A 151 -5.42 -14.23 -8.24
C ARG A 151 -6.68 -13.36 -8.23
N ILE A 152 -7.41 -13.31 -7.11
CA ILE A 152 -8.60 -12.47 -6.95
C ILE A 152 -8.22 -10.99 -7.11
N PHE A 153 -7.19 -10.54 -6.40
CA PHE A 153 -6.71 -9.17 -6.46
C PHE A 153 -6.32 -8.75 -7.88
N LYS A 154 -5.55 -9.60 -8.60
CA LYS A 154 -5.20 -9.32 -10.00
C LYS A 154 -6.44 -9.13 -10.89
N GLY A 155 -7.49 -9.91 -10.66
CA GLY A 155 -8.76 -9.76 -11.35
C GLY A 155 -9.41 -8.40 -11.08
N VAL A 156 -9.54 -8.01 -9.81
CA VAL A 156 -10.10 -6.72 -9.40
C VAL A 156 -9.27 -5.55 -9.95
N LEU A 157 -7.95 -5.63 -9.81
CA LEU A 157 -7.00 -4.65 -10.33
C LEU A 157 -7.19 -4.47 -11.84
N PHE A 158 -7.26 -5.56 -12.60
CA PHE A 158 -7.43 -5.52 -14.05
C PHE A 158 -8.78 -4.89 -14.45
N LEU A 159 -9.88 -5.27 -13.79
CA LEU A 159 -11.22 -4.73 -14.06
C LEU A 159 -11.32 -3.23 -13.74
N SER A 160 -10.71 -2.79 -12.63
CA SER A 160 -10.75 -1.38 -12.20
C SER A 160 -10.12 -0.42 -13.22
N GLY A 161 -9.07 -0.85 -13.93
CA GLY A 161 -8.40 -0.01 -14.93
C GLY A 161 -8.95 -0.11 -16.35
N LEU A 162 -9.71 -1.15 -16.68
CA LEU A 162 -10.41 -1.25 -17.97
C LEU A 162 -11.65 -0.35 -18.02
N ASN A 163 -12.37 -0.24 -16.91
CA ASN A 163 -13.64 0.50 -16.83
C ASN A 163 -13.58 1.68 -15.85
N LYS A 164 -12.44 2.40 -15.80
CA LYS A 164 -12.18 3.44 -14.78
C LYS A 164 -13.30 4.49 -14.69
N GLU A 165 -13.82 4.96 -15.82
CA GLU A 165 -14.91 5.95 -15.84
C GLU A 165 -16.22 5.37 -15.30
N LYS A 166 -16.65 4.20 -15.78
CA LYS A 166 -17.86 3.51 -15.29
C LYS A 166 -17.75 3.12 -13.82
N PHE A 167 -16.56 2.72 -13.37
CA PHE A 167 -16.28 2.39 -11.98
C PHE A 167 -16.30 3.65 -11.11
N GLY A 168 -15.64 4.73 -11.54
CA GLY A 168 -15.67 6.02 -10.85
C GLY A 168 -17.08 6.62 -10.76
N ASP A 169 -17.87 6.48 -11.82
CA ASP A 169 -19.27 6.89 -11.89
C ASP A 169 -20.18 6.06 -10.99
N PHE A 170 -19.99 4.74 -10.97
CA PHE A 170 -20.71 3.83 -10.07
C PHE A 170 -20.45 4.20 -8.61
N ILE A 171 -19.18 4.44 -8.27
CA ILE A 171 -18.77 4.90 -6.94
C ILE A 171 -19.38 6.27 -6.62
N GLY A 172 -19.30 7.23 -7.54
CA GLY A 172 -19.81 8.59 -7.34
C GLY A 172 -21.33 8.68 -7.21
N ARG A 173 -22.08 7.77 -7.84
CA ARG A 173 -23.55 7.73 -7.80
C ARG A 173 -24.10 6.96 -6.60
N ASN A 174 -23.40 5.92 -6.13
CA ASN A 174 -23.92 4.99 -5.13
C ASN A 174 -23.31 5.15 -3.72
N LEU A 175 -22.17 5.83 -3.57
CA LEU A 175 -21.61 6.17 -2.25
C LEU A 175 -22.00 7.60 -1.87
N MET A 176 -22.52 7.79 -0.65
CA MET A 176 -22.72 9.13 -0.08
C MET A 176 -21.40 9.91 -0.09
N THR A 177 -21.36 10.96 -0.92
CA THR A 177 -20.22 11.80 -1.28
C THR A 177 -19.83 12.77 -0.17
N THR A 178 -19.38 12.25 0.98
CA THR A 178 -18.95 13.11 2.11
C THR A 178 -17.50 13.59 1.99
N VAL A 179 -16.68 13.06 1.06
CA VAL A 179 -15.26 13.43 0.89
C VAL A 179 -15.04 14.18 -0.43
N ARG A 180 -14.60 15.45 -0.33
CA ARG A 180 -14.28 16.27 -1.51
C ARG A 180 -12.90 15.90 -2.06
N LYS A 181 -12.64 16.24 -3.33
CA LYS A 181 -11.35 15.92 -3.98
C LYS A 181 -10.18 16.65 -3.33
N GLU A 182 -10.41 17.86 -2.84
CA GLU A 182 -9.44 18.70 -2.14
C GLU A 182 -9.00 18.02 -0.85
N ASP A 183 -9.95 17.44 -0.12
CA ASP A 183 -9.67 16.68 1.09
C ASP A 183 -8.76 15.48 0.77
N ILE A 184 -9.00 14.76 -0.34
CA ILE A 184 -8.16 13.61 -0.75
C ILE A 184 -6.71 14.02 -1.06
N ARG A 185 -6.49 15.17 -1.70
CA ARG A 185 -5.13 15.66 -1.97
C ARG A 185 -4.37 15.94 -0.67
N GLU A 186 -5.05 16.54 0.32
CA GLU A 186 -4.47 16.76 1.65
C GLU A 186 -4.12 15.42 2.32
N LEU A 187 -4.95 14.40 2.16
CA LEU A 187 -4.66 13.05 2.67
C LEU A 187 -3.45 12.44 1.97
N HIS A 188 -3.35 12.54 0.65
CA HIS A 188 -2.18 12.06 -0.07
C HIS A 188 -0.89 12.75 0.41
N GLN A 189 -0.91 14.06 0.63
CA GLN A 189 0.23 14.79 1.18
C GLN A 189 0.59 14.28 2.58
N LYS A 190 -0.40 14.09 3.45
CA LYS A 190 -0.18 13.48 4.77
C LYS A 190 0.41 12.07 4.68
N SER A 191 -0.04 11.27 3.72
CA SER A 191 0.49 9.91 3.49
C SER A 191 1.94 9.96 3.06
N LEU A 192 2.31 10.86 2.12
CA LEU A 192 3.70 11.05 1.68
C LEU A 192 4.61 11.48 2.83
N VAL A 193 4.16 12.41 3.68
CA VAL A 193 4.92 12.83 4.87
C VAL A 193 5.18 11.65 5.81
N ARG A 194 4.18 10.78 6.03
CA ARG A 194 4.35 9.60 6.89
C ARG A 194 5.26 8.55 6.27
N ILE A 195 5.15 8.33 4.95
CA ILE A 195 6.06 7.45 4.21
C ILE A 195 7.50 7.93 4.34
N ILE A 196 7.74 9.23 4.10
CA ILE A 196 9.08 9.81 4.25
C ILE A 196 9.59 9.63 5.69
N ASP A 197 8.77 9.90 6.70
CA ASP A 197 9.17 9.76 8.10
C ASP A 197 9.63 8.33 8.44
N VAL A 198 8.89 7.30 8.01
CA VAL A 198 9.29 5.89 8.24
C VAL A 198 10.50 5.48 7.41
N LEU A 199 10.63 5.95 6.16
CA LEU A 199 11.80 5.66 5.33
C LEU A 199 13.07 6.33 5.86
N CYS A 200 12.94 7.48 6.53
CA CYS A 200 14.07 8.19 7.14
C CYS A 200 14.46 7.63 8.51
N LYS A 201 13.47 7.29 9.35
CA LYS A 201 13.69 6.99 10.77
C LYS A 201 13.59 5.51 11.11
N GLY A 202 13.03 4.68 10.22
CA GLY A 202 12.80 3.26 10.45
C GLY A 202 11.90 3.03 11.68
N ASP A 203 12.35 2.13 12.54
CA ASP A 203 11.74 1.74 13.83
C ASP A 203 11.62 2.90 14.85
N ARG A 204 12.33 4.01 14.63
CA ARG A 204 12.25 5.23 15.47
C ARG A 204 11.20 6.23 15.00
N SER A 205 10.44 5.92 13.94
CA SER A 205 9.40 6.81 13.43
C SER A 205 8.24 6.96 14.43
N LEU A 206 7.75 8.18 14.60
CA LEU A 206 6.57 8.44 15.41
C LEU A 206 5.27 7.95 14.74
N VAL A 207 5.31 7.66 13.45
CA VAL A 207 4.18 7.10 12.70
C VAL A 207 3.81 5.72 13.25
N LEU A 208 4.76 4.97 13.81
CA LEU A 208 4.53 3.65 14.39
C LEU A 208 3.58 3.65 15.60
N LYS A 209 3.38 4.81 16.24
CA LYS A 209 2.38 4.99 17.30
C LYS A 209 0.95 5.04 16.78
N LYS A 210 0.76 5.07 15.45
CA LYS A 210 -0.55 5.08 14.80
C LYS A 210 -0.83 3.70 14.25
N ASP A 211 -2.05 3.22 14.46
CA ASP A 211 -2.49 1.93 13.96
C ASP A 211 -2.78 2.04 12.45
N PRO A 212 -2.14 1.22 11.59
CA PRO A 212 -2.51 1.10 10.19
C PRO A 212 -3.80 0.30 9.98
N ILE A 213 -4.29 -0.43 10.98
CA ILE A 213 -5.51 -1.24 10.92
C ILE A 213 -6.72 -0.42 11.34
N ALA A 214 -7.79 -0.49 10.55
CA ALA A 214 -9.13 -0.10 10.97
C ALA A 214 -9.68 -1.08 12.02
N ARG A 215 -9.43 -0.83 13.30
CA ARG A 215 -10.17 -1.52 14.38
C ARG A 215 -11.64 -1.09 14.34
N ARG A 216 -12.55 -2.06 14.26
CA ARG A 216 -13.98 -1.84 14.55
C ARG A 216 -14.18 -1.67 16.06
#